data_AF-A0A5B0KLE4-F1
#
_entry.id   AF-A0A5B0KLE4-F1
#
_cell.length_a   1.000
_cell.length_b   1.000
_cell.length_c   1.000
_cell.angle_alpha   90.00
_cell.angle_beta   90.00
_cell.angle_gamma   90.00
#
_symmetry.space_group_name_H-M   'P 1'
#
loop_
_entity.id
_entity.type
_entity.pdbx_description
1 polymer ?
#
loop_
_entity_poly.entity_id
_entity_poly.type
_entity_poly.pdbx_seq_one_letter_code
_entity_poly.pdbx_strand_id
1 'polypeptide(L)'
;MHDKVTGCSVTVQVKGRVAKDDSALGYVQFDVRTSTFRDGPDMFLLAVLLDMQQGSVQRAWLIPMAELPAVSMRKAEKLAITPSPNSASKDRYTPYRCQDMREVAERLIDHLDRTGVES
;
A
#
# COMPACT_ATOMS: atom_id res chain seq x y z
N MET A 1 -12.13 -6.60 0.14
CA MET A 1 -12.61 -7.16 1.42
C MET A 1 -14.02 -6.68 1.63
N HIS A 2 -14.91 -7.55 2.09
CA HIS A 2 -16.33 -7.24 2.25
C HIS A 2 -16.74 -7.58 3.67
N ASP A 3 -17.35 -6.62 4.35
CA ASP A 3 -18.00 -6.84 5.62
C ASP A 3 -19.46 -7.25 5.37
N LYS A 4 -19.81 -8.43 5.87
CA LYS A 4 -21.14 -9.01 5.71
C LYS A 4 -22.17 -8.45 6.69
N VAL A 5 -21.74 -7.79 7.76
CA VAL A 5 -22.62 -7.20 8.77
C VAL A 5 -23.07 -5.81 8.31
N THR A 6 -22.12 -4.96 7.89
CA THR A 6 -22.42 -3.60 7.42
C THR A 6 -22.75 -3.53 5.94
N GLY A 7 -22.39 -4.55 5.15
CA GLY A 7 -22.49 -4.52 3.68
C GLY A 7 -21.40 -3.70 3.01
N CYS A 8 -20.52 -3.04 3.77
CA CYS A 8 -19.43 -2.23 3.26
C CYS A 8 -18.36 -3.10 2.56
N SER A 9 -17.67 -2.51 1.59
CA SER A 9 -16.56 -3.20 0.91
C SER A 9 -15.43 -2.24 0.62
N VAL A 10 -14.20 -2.74 0.80
CA VAL A 10 -12.97 -2.03 0.46
C VAL A 10 -12.24 -2.77 -0.66
N THR A 11 -11.80 -2.04 -1.67
CA THR A 11 -11.01 -2.59 -2.78
C THR A 11 -9.53 -2.42 -2.48
N VAL A 12 -8.74 -3.49 -2.62
CA VAL A 12 -7.29 -3.44 -2.41
C VAL A 12 -6.58 -3.92 -3.66
N GLN A 13 -5.77 -3.04 -4.27
CA GLN A 13 -4.82 -3.42 -5.31
C GLN A 13 -3.50 -3.85 -4.66
N VAL A 14 -3.07 -5.09 -4.90
CA VAL A 14 -1.81 -5.61 -4.33
C VAL A 14 -0.69 -5.56 -5.35
N LYS A 15 0.48 -5.05 -4.95
CA LYS A 15 1.72 -5.08 -5.76
C LYS A 15 2.87 -5.64 -4.93
N GLY A 16 3.34 -6.82 -5.29
CA GLY A 16 4.48 -7.48 -4.65
C GLY A 16 5.79 -7.23 -5.40
N ARG A 17 6.88 -7.11 -4.66
CA ARG A 17 8.25 -7.14 -5.18
C ARG A 17 9.12 -8.00 -4.26
N VAL A 18 9.99 -8.80 -4.85
CA VAL A 18 10.98 -9.59 -4.12
C VAL A 18 12.21 -8.72 -3.83
N ALA A 19 12.65 -8.73 -2.57
CA ALA A 19 13.91 -8.13 -2.17
C ALA A 19 15.06 -8.81 -2.91
N LYS A 20 15.92 -8.00 -3.53
CA LYS A 20 17.19 -8.47 -4.07
C LYS A 20 18.28 -8.02 -3.11
N ASP A 21 19.18 -8.92 -2.76
CA ASP A 21 20.28 -8.68 -1.80
C ASP A 21 21.14 -7.46 -2.19
N ASP A 22 21.15 -7.10 -3.48
CA ASP A 22 22.03 -6.08 -4.06
C ASP A 22 21.33 -4.76 -4.43
N SER A 23 20.23 -4.43 -3.73
CA SER A 23 19.48 -3.19 -3.95
C SER A 23 20.22 -1.97 -3.39
N ALA A 24 21.30 -1.53 -4.06
CA ALA A 24 22.12 -0.37 -3.71
C ALA A 24 21.35 0.96 -3.60
N LEU A 25 20.13 1.03 -4.12
CA LEU A 25 19.36 2.27 -4.27
C LEU A 25 18.64 2.73 -2.98
N GLY A 26 18.61 1.93 -1.92
CA GLY A 26 17.98 2.33 -0.64
C GLY A 26 16.46 2.58 -0.70
N TYR A 27 15.82 2.34 -1.85
CA TYR A 27 14.39 2.40 -2.10
C TYR A 27 13.92 1.25 -2.97
N VAL A 28 12.62 0.94 -2.88
CA VAL A 28 11.93 -0.02 -3.74
C VAL A 28 10.88 0.71 -4.55
N GLN A 29 10.82 0.45 -5.86
CA GLN A 29 9.81 1.06 -6.74
C GLN A 29 8.62 0.14 -6.97
N PHE A 30 7.41 0.69 -6.89
CA PHE A 30 6.15 0.09 -7.33
C PHE A 30 5.43 1.03 -8.30
N ASP A 31 4.90 0.48 -9.38
CA ASP A 31 4.25 1.26 -10.45
C ASP A 31 2.76 0.92 -10.53
N VAL A 32 1.89 1.92 -10.41
CA VAL A 32 0.45 1.83 -10.71
C VAL A 32 0.21 2.42 -12.09
N ARG A 33 -0.35 1.63 -13.02
CA ARG A 33 -0.66 2.10 -14.37
C ARG A 33 -1.81 3.09 -14.32
N THR A 34 -1.73 4.18 -15.08
CA THR A 34 -2.83 5.16 -15.17
C THR A 34 -4.11 4.53 -15.72
N SER A 35 -4.00 3.51 -16.57
CA SER A 35 -5.14 2.77 -17.11
C SER A 35 -5.96 1.98 -16.09
N THR A 36 -5.36 1.63 -14.94
CA THR A 36 -6.04 0.89 -13.86
C THR A 36 -6.21 1.72 -12.59
N PHE A 37 -5.77 2.98 -12.62
CA PHE A 37 -5.88 3.89 -11.50
C PHE A 37 -7.32 4.39 -11.33
N ARG A 38 -7.80 4.33 -10.09
CA ARG A 38 -9.07 4.90 -9.63
C ARG A 38 -8.82 5.47 -8.24
N ASP A 39 -9.24 6.69 -7.98
CA ASP A 39 -9.05 7.45 -6.73
C ASP A 39 -10.23 7.30 -5.76
N GLY A 40 -10.94 6.17 -5.81
CA GLY A 40 -12.11 5.93 -4.97
C GLY A 40 -11.80 5.96 -3.47
N PRO A 41 -12.73 6.43 -2.62
CA PRO A 41 -12.51 6.61 -1.18
C PRO A 41 -12.27 5.30 -0.43
N ASP A 42 -12.84 4.18 -0.91
CA ASP A 42 -12.69 2.84 -0.32
C ASP A 42 -11.71 1.97 -1.11
N MET A 43 -10.68 2.59 -1.69
CA MET A 43 -9.68 1.91 -2.50
C MET A 43 -8.28 2.13 -1.95
N PHE A 44 -7.50 1.05 -1.84
CA PHE A 44 -6.14 1.10 -1.33
C PHE A 44 -5.16 0.40 -2.28
N LEU A 45 -3.93 0.89 -2.31
CA LEU A 45 -2.76 0.19 -2.82
C LEU A 45 -2.03 -0.47 -1.64
N LEU A 46 -1.90 -1.78 -1.67
CA LEU A 46 -1.02 -2.54 -0.80
C LEU A 46 0.27 -2.89 -1.56
N ALA A 47 1.35 -2.17 -1.28
CA ALA A 47 2.67 -2.46 -1.82
C ALA A 47 3.46 -3.32 -0.83
N VAL A 48 3.98 -4.46 -1.29
CA VAL A 48 4.62 -5.46 -0.42
C VAL A 48 6.02 -5.79 -0.93
N LEU A 49 7.00 -5.69 -0.05
CA LEU A 49 8.35 -6.19 -0.24
C LEU A 49 8.47 -7.55 0.45
N LEU A 50 8.78 -8.58 -0.34
CA LEU A 50 8.89 -9.98 0.11
C LEU A 50 10.36 -10.36 0.31
N ASP A 51 10.65 -11.01 1.41
CA ASP A 51 11.90 -11.73 1.64
C ASP A 51 11.70 -13.19 1.20
N MET A 52 12.35 -13.59 0.10
CA MET A 52 12.23 -14.96 -0.42
C MET A 52 13.10 -15.97 0.33
N GLN A 53 14.12 -15.52 1.06
CA GLN A 53 14.94 -16.42 1.89
C GLN A 53 14.14 -16.87 3.12
N GLN A 54 13.35 -15.96 3.69
CA GLN A 54 12.50 -16.21 4.85
C GLN A 54 11.07 -16.60 4.49
N GLY A 55 10.67 -16.46 3.22
CA GLY A 55 9.29 -16.71 2.77
C GLY A 55 8.27 -15.77 3.41
N SER A 56 8.68 -14.54 3.75
CA SER A 56 7.91 -13.63 4.59
C SER A 56 7.76 -12.23 3.98
N VAL A 57 6.85 -11.44 4.52
CA VAL A 57 6.74 -10.01 4.19
C VAL A 57 7.83 -9.25 4.95
N GLN A 58 8.80 -8.71 4.22
CA GLN A 58 9.82 -7.84 4.80
C GLN A 58 9.24 -6.47 5.17
N ARG A 59 8.33 -5.95 4.32
CA ARG A 59 7.67 -4.67 4.54
C ARG A 59 6.41 -4.50 3.72
N ALA A 60 5.46 -3.74 4.24
CA ALA A 60 4.28 -3.32 3.50
C ALA A 60 4.04 -1.80 3.61
N TRP A 61 3.35 -1.26 2.61
CA TRP A 61 2.77 0.07 2.62
C TRP A 61 1.31 0.00 2.17
N LEU A 62 0.41 0.52 2.99
CA LEU A 62 -1.01 0.62 2.68
C LEU A 62 -1.36 2.09 2.39
N ILE A 63 -1.53 2.42 1.11
CA ILE A 63 -1.72 3.79 0.63
C ILE A 63 -3.16 3.93 0.12
N PRO A 64 -3.98 4.87 0.64
CA PRO A 64 -5.26 5.20 0.05
C PRO A 64 -5.09 5.65 -1.40
N MET A 65 -5.90 5.12 -2.32
CA MET A 65 -5.80 5.48 -3.73
C MET A 65 -6.10 6.96 -3.99
N ALA A 66 -6.94 7.58 -3.16
CA ALA A 66 -7.19 9.03 -3.19
C ALA A 66 -5.93 9.86 -2.88
N GLU A 67 -5.02 9.35 -2.05
CA GLU A 67 -3.77 10.03 -1.68
C GLU A 67 -2.61 9.69 -2.61
N LEU A 68 -2.70 8.58 -3.36
CA LEU A 68 -1.65 8.07 -4.23
C LEU A 68 -1.10 9.13 -5.23
N PRO A 69 -1.91 9.99 -5.88
CA PRO A 69 -1.40 11.04 -6.77
C PRO A 69 -0.49 12.05 -6.06
N ALA A 70 -0.75 12.37 -4.79
CA ALA A 70 0.01 13.36 -4.04
C ALA A 70 1.39 12.82 -3.60
N VAL A 71 1.48 11.51 -3.35
CA VAL A 71 2.70 10.89 -2.82
C VAL A 71 3.53 10.17 -3.88
N SER A 72 3.01 9.99 -5.09
CA SER A 72 3.71 9.37 -6.21
C SER A 72 4.41 10.39 -7.13
N MET A 73 5.36 9.89 -7.91
CA MET A 73 5.88 10.58 -9.08
C MET A 73 5.02 10.19 -10.29
N ARG A 74 4.27 11.17 -10.83
CA ARG A 74 3.47 10.98 -12.03
C ARG A 74 4.37 10.91 -13.29
N LYS A 75 4.16 9.88 -14.10
CA LYS A 75 4.69 9.70 -15.45
C LYS A 75 3.51 9.50 -16.41
N ALA A 76 3.75 9.60 -17.72
CA ALA A 76 2.69 9.53 -18.74
C ALA A 76 1.73 8.33 -18.56
N GLU A 77 2.26 7.15 -18.29
CA GLU A 77 1.48 5.90 -18.21
C GLU A 77 1.35 5.34 -16.80
N LYS A 78 1.92 6.00 -15.79
CA LYS A 78 1.99 5.44 -14.44
C LYS A 78 2.21 6.46 -13.32
N LEU A 79 1.74 6.09 -12.14
CA LEU A 79 2.10 6.67 -10.86
C LEU A 79 3.16 5.75 -10.23
N ALA A 80 4.37 6.26 -10.05
CA ALA A 80 5.48 5.51 -9.45
C ALA A 80 5.67 5.93 -7.99
N ILE A 81 5.69 4.96 -7.08
CA ILE A 81 6.08 5.17 -5.68
C ILE A 81 7.43 4.51 -5.44
N THR A 82 8.25 5.14 -4.61
CA THR A 82 9.63 4.71 -4.31
C THR A 82 9.92 4.71 -2.80
N PRO A 83 9.16 3.97 -1.98
CA PRO A 83 9.41 3.93 -0.55
C PRO A 83 10.74 3.28 -0.17
N SER A 84 11.33 3.72 0.94
CA SER A 84 12.51 3.09 1.51
C SER A 84 12.14 1.90 2.39
N PRO A 85 12.80 0.73 2.23
CA PRO A 85 12.64 -0.39 3.13
C PRO A 85 13.34 -0.23 4.48
N ASN A 86 14.04 0.90 4.74
CA ASN A 86 14.65 1.18 6.04
C ASN A 86 13.59 1.61 7.07
N SER A 87 13.52 0.97 8.24
CA SER A 87 12.54 1.30 9.30
C SER A 87 12.73 2.71 9.87
N ALA A 88 13.96 3.21 9.87
CA ALA A 88 14.29 4.57 10.32
C ALA A 88 14.11 5.63 9.21
N SER A 89 13.73 5.24 7.99
CA SER A 89 13.48 6.20 6.91
C SER A 89 12.32 7.13 7.29
N LYS A 90 12.54 8.43 7.07
CA LYS A 90 11.56 9.51 7.21
C LYS A 90 11.04 10.00 5.86
N ASP A 91 11.04 9.12 4.86
CA ASP A 91 10.46 9.43 3.55
C ASP A 91 8.95 9.74 3.65
N ARG A 92 8.41 10.32 2.57
CA ARG A 92 6.98 10.66 2.46
C ARG A 92 6.04 9.45 2.59
N TYR A 93 6.55 8.22 2.53
CA TYR A 93 5.76 7.01 2.62
C TYR A 93 5.68 6.45 4.04
N THR A 94 6.35 7.10 5.00
CA THR A 94 6.34 6.73 6.42
C THR A 94 4.93 6.60 7.01
N PRO A 95 3.95 7.50 6.74
CA PRO A 95 2.58 7.34 7.27
C PRO A 95 1.87 6.07 6.79
N TYR A 96 2.20 5.59 5.60
CA TYR A 96 1.58 4.41 4.98
C TYR A 96 2.29 3.10 5.32
N ARG A 97 3.47 3.18 5.95
CA ARG A 97 4.28 2.00 6.29
C ARG A 97 3.56 1.18 7.34
N CYS A 98 3.48 -0.13 7.11
CA CYS A 98 2.98 -1.11 8.07
C CYS A 98 4.16 -1.93 8.61
N GLN A 99 4.15 -2.20 9.92
CA GLN A 99 5.13 -3.03 10.62
C GLN A 99 5.00 -4.49 10.20
N ASP A 100 3.78 -4.98 10.05
CA ASP A 100 3.47 -6.35 9.64
C ASP A 100 2.11 -6.43 8.93
N MET A 101 1.71 -7.65 8.57
CA MET A 101 0.41 -7.89 7.91
C MET A 101 -0.78 -7.80 8.86
N ARG A 102 -0.57 -7.86 10.18
CA ARG A 102 -1.63 -7.65 11.16
C ARG A 102 -2.05 -6.18 11.16
N GLU A 103 -1.10 -5.26 11.12
CA GLU A 103 -1.39 -3.83 11.02
C GLU A 103 -2.14 -3.48 9.71
N VAL A 104 -1.82 -4.16 8.60
CA VAL A 104 -2.59 -4.01 7.35
C VAL A 104 -4.06 -4.39 7.56
N ALA A 105 -4.31 -5.51 8.23
CA ALA A 105 -5.67 -5.96 8.51
C ALA A 105 -6.41 -5.00 9.46
N GLU A 106 -5.76 -4.57 10.55
CA GLU A 106 -6.31 -3.62 11.51
C GLU A 106 -6.69 -2.29 10.83
N ARG A 107 -5.80 -1.70 10.02
CA ARG A 107 -6.10 -0.46 9.29
C ARG A 107 -7.27 -0.59 8.30
N LEU A 108 -7.43 -1.76 7.67
CA LEU A 108 -8.55 -2.00 6.75
C LEU A 108 -9.88 -2.22 7.50
N ILE A 109 -9.84 -2.86 8.66
CA ILE A 109 -11.01 -3.03 9.53
C ILE A 109 -11.44 -1.67 10.09
N ASP A 110 -10.50 -0.89 10.64
CA ASP A 110 -10.75 0.47 11.14
C ASP A 110 -11.32 1.40 10.06
N HIS A 111 -10.98 1.18 8.79
CA HIS A 111 -11.58 1.90 7.68
C HIS A 111 -13.04 1.50 7.47
N LEU A 112 -13.35 0.20 7.46
CA LEU A 112 -14.72 -0.29 7.30
C LEU A 112 -15.62 0.09 8.48
N ASP A 113 -15.10 0.03 9.70
CA ASP A 113 -15.86 0.41 10.89
C ASP A 113 -16.25 1.90 10.85
N ARG A 114 -15.37 2.77 10.34
CA ARG A 114 -15.68 4.19 10.17
C ARG A 114 -16.72 4.45 9.08
N THR A 115 -16.64 3.75 7.95
CA THR A 115 -17.61 3.95 6.86
C THR A 115 -18.98 3.31 7.14
N GLY A 116 -19.03 2.26 7.97
CA GLY A 116 -20.27 1.63 8.43
C GLY A 116 -21.05 2.42 9.47
N VAL A 117 -20.43 3.37 10.19
CA VAL A 117 -21.09 4.23 11.20
C VAL A 117 -21.78 5.45 10.58
N GLU A 118 -21.39 5.85 9.36
CA GLU A 118 -21.96 7.00 8.64
C GLU A 118 -23.13 6.63 7.70
N SER A 119 -23.59 5.38 7.73
CA SER A 119 -24.66 4.83 6.86
C SER A 119 -26.00 4.67 7.56
#